data_AF-A0A2G9SCE4-F1
#
_entry.id   AF-A0A2G9SCE4-F1
#
_cell.length_a   1.000
_cell.length_b   1.000
_cell.length_c   1.000
_cell.angle_alpha   90.00
_cell.angle_beta   90.00
_cell.angle_gamma   90.00
#
_symmetry.space_group_name_H-M   'P 1'
#
loop_
_entity.id
_entity.type
_entity.pdbx_description
1 polymer ?
#
loop_
_entity_poly.entity_id
_entity_poly.type
_entity_poly.pdbx_seq_one_letter_code
_entity_poly.pdbx_strand_id
1 'polypeptide(L)'
;YLKYTLDQYVENDYTVVYFHYGLNSRNKPSLSWLQSAYKAFDRKYKKNLKALYVVHPTNFIKVLWKIFKPVISHKFGKKVSYMNHLSDLREHLRFNRLVIPQEVLQHDEKLRLQHKGKAAPVTKAPPPPRPPLPTQQFGVSLE
;
A
#
# COMPACT_ATOMS: atom_id res chain seq x y z
N TYR A 1 12.11 -15.95 16.27
CA TYR A 1 12.92 -15.08 15.40
C TYR A 1 12.51 -13.61 15.49
N LEU A 2 11.36 -13.18 14.94
CA LEU A 2 10.98 -11.76 14.88
C LEU A 2 11.06 -11.00 16.22
N LYS A 3 10.55 -11.60 17.30
CA LYS A 3 10.66 -11.03 18.65
C LYS A 3 12.12 -10.80 19.08
N TYR A 4 12.96 -11.82 18.90
CA TYR A 4 14.40 -11.77 19.22
C TYR A 4 15.14 -10.70 18.41
N THR A 5 14.83 -10.58 17.12
CA THR A 5 15.40 -9.51 16.28
C THR A 5 14.96 -8.14 16.75
N LEU A 6 13.66 -7.95 17.03
CA LEU A 6 13.13 -6.68 17.51
C LEU A 6 13.65 -6.30 18.89
N ASP A 7 13.94 -7.28 19.76
CA ASP A 7 14.50 -7.02 21.10
C ASP A 7 15.82 -6.23 21.05
N GLN A 8 16.59 -6.33 19.97
CA GLN A 8 17.84 -5.56 19.81
C GLN A 8 17.60 -4.07 19.48
N TYR A 9 16.41 -3.73 18.97
CA TYR A 9 16.08 -2.37 18.50
C TYR A 9 14.98 -1.71 19.32
N VAL A 10 14.21 -2.50 20.08
CA VAL A 10 12.99 -2.05 20.73
C VAL A 10 13.22 -0.97 21.78
N GLU A 11 14.43 -0.86 22.34
CA GLU A 11 14.78 0.18 23.32
C GLU A 11 14.90 1.58 22.68
N ASN A 12 15.10 1.66 21.37
CA ASN A 12 15.20 2.91 20.61
C ASN A 12 13.99 3.11 19.69
N ASP A 13 13.82 4.32 19.19
CA ASP A 13 12.81 4.60 18.17
C ASP A 13 13.14 3.84 16.87
N TYR A 14 12.17 3.06 16.37
CA TYR A 14 12.36 2.24 15.17
C TYR A 14 11.16 2.30 14.23
N THR A 15 11.42 2.02 12.96
CA THR A 15 10.41 1.91 11.90
C THR A 15 10.45 0.51 11.33
N VAL A 16 9.29 -0.10 11.12
CA VAL A 16 9.17 -1.41 10.49
C VAL A 16 8.64 -1.23 9.07
N VAL A 17 9.32 -1.84 8.10
CA VAL A 17 8.83 -1.95 6.74
C VAL A 17 8.56 -3.41 6.45
N TYR A 18 7.29 -3.74 6.21
CA TYR A 18 6.86 -5.08 5.86
C TYR A 18 6.64 -5.15 4.35
N PHE A 19 7.53 -5.84 3.65
CA PHE A 19 7.38 -6.15 2.25
C PHE A 19 6.54 -7.40 2.09
N HIS A 20 5.35 -7.23 1.54
CA HIS A 20 4.47 -8.35 1.28
C HIS A 20 4.75 -8.93 -0.11
N TYR A 21 5.25 -10.16 -0.17
CA TYR A 21 5.48 -10.90 -1.42
C TYR A 21 5.12 -12.37 -1.24
N GLY A 22 4.48 -12.97 -2.26
CA GLY A 22 4.27 -14.42 -2.33
C GLY A 22 3.32 -15.01 -1.29
N LEU A 23 2.42 -14.22 -0.69
CA LEU A 23 1.51 -14.72 0.33
C LEU A 23 0.34 -15.49 -0.31
N ASN A 24 0.40 -16.82 -0.21
CA ASN A 24 -0.53 -17.79 -0.78
C ASN A 24 -1.44 -18.35 0.33
N SER A 25 -2.57 -18.99 -0.01
CA SER A 25 -3.48 -19.53 1.01
C SER A 25 -2.79 -20.49 2.00
N ARG A 26 -1.71 -21.15 1.56
CA ARG A 26 -0.91 -22.09 2.35
C ARG A 26 0.01 -21.46 3.40
N ASN A 27 0.35 -20.17 3.29
CA ASN A 27 1.26 -19.49 4.22
C ASN A 27 0.58 -18.40 5.06
N LYS A 28 -0.76 -18.29 4.98
CA LYS A 28 -1.55 -17.35 5.76
C LYS A 28 -1.64 -17.81 7.21
N PRO A 29 -1.13 -17.04 8.18
CA PRO A 29 -1.37 -17.34 9.58
C PRO A 29 -2.86 -17.18 9.92
N SER A 30 -3.35 -17.99 10.85
CA SER A 30 -4.73 -17.89 11.33
C SER A 30 -4.95 -16.61 12.15
N LEU A 31 -6.19 -16.15 12.24
CA LEU A 31 -6.54 -14.96 13.04
C LEU A 31 -6.16 -15.14 14.52
N SER A 32 -6.34 -16.34 15.07
CA SER A 32 -5.95 -16.68 16.45
C SER A 32 -4.43 -16.57 16.65
N TRP A 33 -3.64 -17.04 15.69
CA TRP A 33 -2.19 -16.89 15.73
C TRP A 33 -1.79 -15.40 15.69
N LEU A 34 -2.43 -14.61 14.83
CA LEU A 34 -2.14 -13.17 14.71
C LEU A 34 -2.50 -12.40 15.98
N GLN A 35 -3.63 -12.73 16.62
CA GLN A 35 -4.02 -12.14 17.89
C GLN A 35 -3.03 -12.52 19.00
N SER A 36 -2.63 -13.78 19.05
CA SER A 36 -1.63 -14.29 20.00
C SER A 36 -0.27 -13.60 19.79
N ALA A 37 0.16 -13.43 18.55
CA ALA A 37 1.36 -12.69 18.21
C ALA A 37 1.27 -11.22 18.66
N TYR A 38 0.15 -10.53 18.41
CA TYR A 38 -0.06 -9.15 18.85
C TYR A 38 -0.03 -9.00 20.39
N LYS A 39 -0.51 -10.00 21.12
CA LYS A 39 -0.40 -10.05 22.60
C LYS A 39 1.03 -10.34 23.07
N ALA A 40 1.76 -11.20 22.35
CA ALA A 40 3.16 -11.50 22.66
C ALA A 40 4.10 -10.29 22.44
N PHE A 41 3.73 -9.37 21.55
CA PHE A 41 4.37 -8.06 21.44
C PHE A 41 3.82 -7.11 22.51
N ASP A 42 4.57 -7.03 23.61
CA ASP A 42 4.28 -6.16 24.76
C ASP A 42 4.40 -4.65 24.46
N ARG A 43 4.18 -3.79 25.46
CA ARG A 43 4.16 -2.33 25.38
C ARG A 43 5.40 -1.72 24.73
N LYS A 44 6.59 -2.27 24.99
CA LYS A 44 7.86 -1.75 24.47
C LYS A 44 7.90 -1.71 22.94
N TYR A 45 7.41 -2.74 22.27
CA TYR A 45 7.35 -2.81 20.79
C TYR A 45 6.33 -1.85 20.18
N LYS A 46 5.27 -1.49 20.92
CA LYS A 46 4.23 -0.59 20.41
C LYS A 46 4.57 0.88 20.64
N LYS A 47 5.28 1.17 21.74
CA LYS A 47 5.63 2.54 22.15
C LYS A 47 6.69 3.14 21.25
N ASN A 48 7.79 2.41 21.05
CA ASN A 48 8.99 2.91 20.36
C ASN A 48 8.94 2.71 18.84
N LEU A 49 7.91 2.01 18.34
CA LEU A 49 7.59 2.00 16.92
C LEU A 49 7.15 3.40 16.47
N LYS A 50 7.87 4.03 15.55
CA LYS A 50 7.47 5.31 14.94
C LYS A 50 6.45 5.12 13.83
N ALA A 51 6.75 4.23 12.89
CA ALA A 51 5.89 3.92 11.76
C ALA A 51 5.99 2.43 11.39
N LEU A 52 4.89 1.89 10.89
CA LEU A 52 4.77 0.58 10.27
C LEU A 52 4.31 0.78 8.83
N TYR A 53 5.22 0.62 7.88
CA TYR A 53 4.92 0.65 6.46
C TYR A 53 4.63 -0.75 5.96
N VAL A 54 3.43 -0.95 5.41
CA VAL A 54 3.07 -2.19 4.74
C VAL A 54 3.10 -1.96 3.24
N VAL A 55 4.07 -2.57 2.58
CA VAL A 55 4.29 -2.46 1.14
C VAL A 55 3.57 -3.59 0.42
N HIS A 56 2.85 -3.26 -0.64
CA HIS A 56 1.98 -4.17 -1.41
C HIS A 56 0.89 -4.82 -0.54
N PRO A 57 0.03 -4.03 0.12
CA PRO A 57 -1.03 -4.56 0.97
C PRO A 57 -2.01 -5.42 0.16
N THR A 58 -2.14 -6.69 0.50
CA THR A 58 -3.21 -7.55 -0.06
C THR A 58 -4.56 -7.29 0.61
N ASN A 59 -5.63 -7.73 -0.07
CA ASN A 59 -6.99 -7.67 0.49
C ASN A 59 -7.08 -8.36 1.85
N PHE A 60 -6.32 -9.44 2.06
CA PHE A 60 -6.22 -10.11 3.36
C PHE A 60 -5.73 -9.16 4.46
N ILE A 61 -4.64 -8.43 4.23
CA ILE A 61 -4.10 -7.48 5.20
C ILE A 61 -5.12 -6.38 5.48
N LYS A 62 -5.77 -5.84 4.45
CA LYS A 62 -6.79 -4.80 4.61
C LYS A 62 -7.96 -5.28 5.48
N VAL A 63 -8.44 -6.51 5.26
CA VAL A 63 -9.48 -7.15 6.09
C VAL A 63 -8.98 -7.40 7.50
N LEU A 64 -7.75 -7.88 7.66
CA LEU A 64 -7.14 -8.14 8.95
C LEU A 64 -7.10 -6.90 9.82
N TRP A 65 -6.73 -5.74 9.26
CA TRP A 65 -6.73 -4.48 9.99
C TRP A 65 -8.13 -4.00 10.36
N LYS A 66 -9.16 -4.30 9.54
CA LYS A 66 -10.55 -4.03 9.92
C LYS A 66 -10.97 -4.88 11.13
N ILE A 67 -10.59 -6.15 11.16
CA ILE A 67 -10.89 -7.08 12.26
C ILE A 67 -10.15 -6.70 13.54
N PHE A 68 -8.88 -6.28 13.43
CA PHE A 68 -8.09 -5.87 14.61
C PHE A 68 -8.31 -4.43 15.05
N LYS A 69 -9.04 -3.61 14.29
CA LYS A 69 -9.38 -2.23 14.66
C LYS A 69 -9.86 -2.07 16.13
N PRO A 70 -10.74 -2.92 16.70
CA PRO A 70 -11.12 -2.83 18.11
C PRO A 70 -10.02 -3.22 19.11
N VAL A 71 -9.07 -4.06 18.71
CA VAL A 71 -7.97 -4.56 19.57
C VAL A 71 -6.75 -3.63 19.53
N ILE A 72 -6.64 -2.86 18.44
CA ILE A 72 -5.55 -1.93 18.20
C ILE A 72 -5.87 -0.57 18.82
N SER A 73 -4.93 -0.03 19.59
CA SER A 73 -5.05 1.34 20.10
C SER A 73 -5.09 2.35 18.96
N HIS A 74 -5.93 3.39 19.09
CA HIS A 74 -6.00 4.50 18.14
C HIS A 74 -4.62 5.13 17.86
N LYS A 75 -3.74 5.20 18.87
CA LYS A 75 -2.37 5.70 18.73
C LYS A 75 -1.52 4.82 17.82
N PHE A 76 -1.70 3.50 17.88
CA PHE A 76 -0.97 2.56 17.04
C PHE A 76 -1.51 2.57 15.61
N GLY A 77 -2.83 2.66 15.43
CA GLY A 77 -3.43 2.77 14.09
C GLY A 77 -2.87 3.94 13.27
N LYS A 78 -2.60 5.09 13.90
CA LYS A 78 -1.97 6.25 13.24
C LYS A 78 -0.53 6.01 12.74
N LYS A 79 0.14 4.98 13.27
CA LYS A 79 1.51 4.62 12.88
C LYS A 79 1.53 3.70 11.65
N VAL A 80 0.39 3.15 11.25
CA VAL A 80 0.30 2.16 10.18
C VAL A 80 0.00 2.88 8.87
N SER A 81 0.88 2.72 7.88
CA SER A 81 0.69 3.28 6.55
C SER A 81 0.79 2.18 5.48
N TYR A 82 -0.13 2.22 4.53
CA TYR A 82 -0.18 1.28 3.42
C TYR A 82 0.42 1.93 2.17
N MET A 83 1.42 1.28 1.61
CA MET A 83 2.08 1.73 0.38
C MET A 83 1.79 0.71 -0.73
N ASN A 84 1.14 1.15 -1.82
CA ASN A 84 0.84 0.24 -2.92
C ASN A 84 2.08 0.00 -3.78
N HIS A 85 2.95 1.00 -3.88
CA HIS A 85 4.15 0.97 -4.69
C HIS A 85 5.42 1.25 -3.87
N LEU A 86 6.54 0.72 -4.35
CA LEU A 86 7.84 1.05 -3.77
C LEU A 86 8.21 2.53 -3.93
N SER A 87 7.67 3.20 -4.95
CA SER A 87 7.82 4.65 -5.13
C SER A 87 7.33 5.44 -3.92
N ASP A 88 6.19 5.08 -3.36
CA ASP A 88 5.58 5.80 -2.24
C ASP A 88 6.48 5.68 -0.99
N LEU A 89 7.15 4.53 -0.83
CA LEU A 89 8.10 4.32 0.25
C LEU A 89 9.39 5.16 0.08
N ARG A 90 9.82 5.45 -1.17
CA ARG A 90 11.01 6.27 -1.47
C ARG A 90 10.88 7.71 -0.96
N GLU A 91 9.67 8.24 -0.94
CA GLU A 91 9.41 9.62 -0.50
C GLU A 91 9.42 9.74 1.03
N HIS A 92 9.03 8.67 1.73
CA HIS A 92 8.88 8.68 3.19
C HIS A 92 10.12 8.22 3.94
N LEU A 93 10.97 7.40 3.31
CA LEU A 93 12.19 6.86 3.91
C LEU A 93 13.39 7.12 3.00
N ARG A 94 14.55 7.35 3.60
CA ARG A 94 15.83 7.39 2.87
C ARG A 94 16.13 6.00 2.33
N PHE A 95 15.62 5.74 1.12
CA PHE A 95 15.64 4.46 0.44
C PHE A 95 17.04 3.83 0.33
N ASN A 96 18.08 4.67 0.30
CA ASN A 96 19.50 4.29 0.23
C ASN A 96 19.98 3.40 1.40
N ARG A 97 19.23 3.29 2.49
CA ARG A 97 19.57 2.41 3.63
C ARG A 97 18.74 1.13 3.70
N LEU A 98 17.73 0.97 2.85
CA LEU A 98 16.88 -0.23 2.86
C LEU A 98 17.40 -1.27 1.89
N VAL A 99 17.73 -2.45 2.42
CA VAL A 99 18.01 -3.64 1.61
C VAL A 99 16.67 -4.25 1.21
N ILE A 100 16.26 -4.00 -0.04
CA ILE A 100 15.01 -4.53 -0.58
C ILE A 100 15.34 -5.79 -1.39
N PRO A 101 14.69 -6.94 -1.10
CA PRO A 101 14.88 -8.15 -1.88
C PRO A 101 14.50 -7.95 -3.36
N GLN A 102 15.24 -8.59 -4.26
CA GLN A 102 15.02 -8.48 -5.71
C GLN A 102 13.63 -8.96 -6.13
N GLU A 103 13.09 -9.94 -5.43
CA GLU A 103 11.77 -10.51 -5.68
C GLU A 103 10.66 -9.47 -5.49
N VAL A 104 10.82 -8.57 -4.51
CA VAL A 104 9.88 -7.47 -4.25
C VAL A 104 9.96 -6.42 -5.35
N LEU A 105 11.18 -6.12 -5.84
CA LEU A 105 11.38 -5.18 -6.95
C LEU A 105 10.71 -5.69 -8.24
N GLN A 106 10.91 -6.96 -8.57
CA GLN A 106 10.26 -7.60 -9.72
C GLN A 106 8.73 -7.63 -9.57
N HIS A 107 8.23 -7.82 -8.34
CA HIS A 107 6.79 -7.78 -8.07
C HIS A 107 6.20 -6.39 -8.30
N ASP A 108 6.83 -5.35 -7.75
CA ASP A 108 6.41 -3.96 -7.95
C ASP A 108 6.40 -3.60 -9.44
N GLU A 109 7.43 -4.01 -10.19
CA GLU A 109 7.48 -3.81 -11.64
C GLU A 109 6.31 -4.49 -12.37
N LYS A 110 6.01 -5.75 -12.02
CA LYS A 110 4.85 -6.47 -12.58
C LYS A 110 3.54 -5.77 -12.27
N LEU A 111 3.33 -5.31 -11.04
CA LEU A 111 2.15 -4.54 -10.65
C LEU A 111 2.05 -3.22 -11.43
N ARG A 112 3.19 -2.55 -11.63
CA ARG A 112 3.26 -1.30 -12.39
C ARG A 112 2.91 -1.51 -13.87
N LEU A 113 3.39 -2.60 -14.48
CA LEU A 113 3.04 -2.97 -15.86
C LEU A 113 1.54 -3.29 -16.01
N GLN A 114 0.95 -4.00 -15.03
CA GLN A 114 -0.49 -4.29 -15.01
C GLN A 114 -1.34 -3.01 -14.88
N HIS A 115 -0.89 -2.02 -14.11
CA HIS A 115 -1.55 -0.72 -14.01
C HIS A 115 -1.33 0.15 -15.27
N LYS A 116 -0.15 0.10 -15.89
CA LYS A 116 0.12 0.82 -17.14
C LYS A 116 -0.72 0.30 -18.31
N GLY A 117 -1.06 -0.99 -18.33
CA GLY A 117 -2.02 -1.57 -19.28
C GLY A 117 -3.47 -1.10 -19.10
N LYS A 118 -3.82 -0.45 -17.97
CA LYS A 118 -5.15 0.15 -17.71
C LYS A 118 -5.17 1.66 -17.86
N ALA A 119 -4.00 2.31 -17.90
CA ALA A 119 -3.86 3.76 -18.01
C ALA A 119 -3.47 4.17 -19.44
N ALA A 120 -4.45 4.08 -20.34
CA ALA A 120 -4.58 5.02 -21.44
C ALA A 120 -6.09 5.28 -21.64
N PRO A 121 -6.65 6.40 -21.17
CA PRO A 121 -7.78 6.95 -21.90
C PRO A 121 -7.21 7.32 -23.26
N VAL A 122 -7.71 6.64 -24.29
CA VAL A 122 -7.63 7.10 -25.68
C VAL A 122 -7.94 8.59 -25.63
N THR A 123 -6.95 9.43 -25.92
CA THR A 123 -7.18 10.82 -26.31
C THR A 123 -8.17 10.73 -27.46
N LYS A 124 -9.46 10.97 -27.17
CA LYS A 124 -10.49 11.09 -28.20
C LYS A 124 -9.99 12.20 -29.10
N ALA A 125 -9.58 11.86 -30.32
CA ALA A 125 -9.51 12.85 -31.38
C ALA A 125 -10.84 13.62 -31.38
N PRO A 126 -10.85 14.95 -31.60
CA PRO A 126 -12.11 15.68 -31.71
C PRO A 126 -12.98 14.96 -32.75
N PRO A 127 -14.26 14.72 -32.48
CA PRO A 127 -15.14 14.18 -33.50
C PRO A 127 -15.12 15.11 -34.73
N PRO A 128 -15.20 14.56 -35.96
CA PRO A 128 -15.24 15.38 -37.17
C PRO A 128 -16.38 16.40 -37.08
N PRO A 129 -16.20 17.63 -37.61
CA PRO A 129 -17.23 18.67 -37.53
C PRO A 129 -18.52 18.14 -38.16
N ARG A 130 -19.55 18.05 -37.33
CA ARG A 130 -20.88 17.58 -37.75
C ARG A 130 -21.57 18.75 -38.46
N PRO A 131 -22.23 18.55 -39.61
CA PRO A 131 -23.03 19.60 -40.23
C PRO A 131 -24.12 20.09 -39.24
N PRO A 132 -24.43 21.39 -39.22
CA PRO A 132 -25.40 21.96 -38.29
C PRO A 132 -26.78 21.35 -38.53
N LEU A 133 -27.51 21.12 -37.44
CA LEU A 133 -28.87 20.58 -37.52
C LEU A 133 -29.83 21.63 -38.11
N PRO A 134 -30.91 21.23 -38.80
CA PRO A 134 -31.85 22.16 -39.46
C PRO A 134 -32.46 23.21 -38.53
N THR A 135 -32.48 22.97 -37.22
CA THR A 135 -33.05 23.85 -36.19
C THR A 135 -31.99 24.53 -35.31
N GLN A 136 -30.71 24.44 -35.66
CA GLN A 136 -29.62 24.97 -34.85
C GLN A 136 -29.51 26.50 -34.98
N GLN A 137 -29.99 27.22 -33.97
CA GLN A 137 -30.00 28.69 -33.94
C GLN A 137 -28.73 29.30 -33.31
N PHE A 138 -27.90 28.52 -32.61
CA PHE A 138 -26.68 29.01 -31.94
C PHE A 138 -25.41 28.33 -32.48
N GLY A 139 -24.35 29.11 -32.68
CA GLY A 139 -23.04 28.63 -33.14
C GLY A 139 -22.91 28.43 -34.65
N VAL A 140 -23.81 29.02 -35.44
CA VAL A 140 -23.69 29.13 -36.90
C VAL A 140 -22.92 30.41 -37.26
N SER A 141 -21.99 30.32 -38.20
CA SER A 141 -21.30 31.50 -38.72
C SER A 141 -22.29 32.37 -39.48
N LEU A 142 -22.26 33.67 -39.22
CA LEU A 142 -22.99 34.66 -40.03
C LEU A 142 -22.15 34.93 -41.28
N GLU A 143 -22.73 34.76 -42.47
CA GLU A 143 -22.16 35.25 -43.74
C GLU A 143 -22.56 36.71 -43.99
#